data_AF-A0A849ABJ9-F1
#
_entry.id   AF-A0A849ABJ9-F1
#
_cell.length_a   1.000
_cell.length_b   1.000
_cell.length_c   1.000
_cell.angle_alpha   90.00
_cell.angle_beta   90.00
_cell.angle_gamma   90.00
#
_symmetry.space_group_name_H-M   'P 1'
#
loop_
_entity.id
_entity.type
_entity.pdbx_description
1 polymer ?
#
loop_
_entity_poly.entity_id
_entity_poly.type
_entity_poly.pdbx_seq_one_letter_code
_entity_poly.pdbx_strand_id
1 'polypeptide(L)'
;MTANLTLVIIAGVLIAAGVYLTLERLLTRILVGVVLISNGVNVLFLVASGNAGGPAFIGSTPPGDMSDPLPQAMVLTAIVITLGVTAFLLALAYRSFQLNGHDEVVDDVEDALIRDLAEADRVSESFDASDHPDDSTPDEEGLDFDRPEREPRPDDDLHDRTPESAEEADS
;
A
#
# COMPACT_ATOMS: atom_id res chain seq x y z
N MET A 1 -25.92 17.35 -26.16
CA MET A 1 -24.78 16.58 -25.63
C MET A 1 -25.28 15.17 -25.37
N THR A 2 -25.05 14.22 -26.28
CA THR A 2 -25.40 12.81 -26.04
C THR A 2 -24.10 12.09 -25.68
N ALA A 3 -23.87 11.88 -24.39
CA ALA A 3 -22.75 11.04 -23.96
C ALA A 3 -22.91 9.65 -24.58
N ASN A 4 -21.82 9.08 -25.10
CA ASN A 4 -21.87 7.75 -25.68
C ASN A 4 -22.00 6.72 -24.55
N LEU A 5 -23.23 6.22 -24.34
CA LEU A 5 -23.56 5.30 -23.27
C LEU A 5 -22.70 4.02 -23.33
N THR A 6 -22.37 3.54 -24.53
CA THR A 6 -21.51 2.37 -24.72
C THR A 6 -20.12 2.60 -24.14
N LEU A 7 -19.51 3.77 -24.40
CA LEU A 7 -18.20 4.12 -23.84
C LEU A 7 -18.25 4.27 -22.32
N VAL A 8 -19.34 4.82 -21.77
CA VAL A 8 -19.53 4.94 -20.31
C VAL A 8 -19.61 3.56 -19.66
N ILE A 9 -20.38 2.64 -20.25
CA ILE A 9 -20.49 1.26 -19.76
C ILE A 9 -19.13 0.56 -19.83
N ILE A 10 -18.40 0.68 -20.95
CA ILE A 10 -17.06 0.09 -21.09
C ILE A 10 -16.11 0.65 -20.02
N ALA A 11 -16.07 1.96 -19.81
CA ALA A 11 -15.25 2.58 -18.78
C ALA A 11 -15.61 2.05 -17.38
N GLY A 12 -16.91 1.98 -17.07
CA GLY A 12 -17.40 1.44 -15.80
C GLY A 12 -17.00 -0.02 -15.58
N VAL A 13 -17.11 -0.86 -16.61
CA VAL A 13 -16.71 -2.28 -16.54
C VAL A 13 -15.20 -2.41 -16.36
N LEU A 14 -14.39 -1.62 -17.08
CA LEU A 14 -12.93 -1.63 -16.93
C LEU A 14 -12.50 -1.22 -15.51
N ILE A 15 -13.11 -0.16 -14.97
CA ILE A 15 -12.83 0.30 -13.61
C ILE A 15 -13.30 -0.74 -12.59
N ALA A 16 -14.50 -1.29 -12.72
CA ALA A 16 -15.03 -2.29 -11.81
C ALA A 16 -14.20 -3.58 -11.81
N ALA A 17 -13.81 -4.08 -13.00
CA ALA A 17 -12.94 -5.23 -13.13
C ALA A 17 -11.54 -4.95 -12.56
N GLY A 18 -11.00 -3.75 -12.81
CA GLY A 18 -9.71 -3.35 -12.27
C GLY A 18 -9.71 -3.27 -10.74
N VAL A 19 -10.74 -2.64 -10.14
CA VAL A 19 -10.93 -2.61 -8.69
C VAL A 19 -11.06 -4.02 -8.12
N TYR A 20 -11.83 -4.89 -8.77
CA TYR A 20 -11.97 -6.28 -8.35
C TYR A 20 -10.61 -7.00 -8.31
N LEU A 21 -9.77 -6.83 -9.35
CA LEU A 21 -8.44 -7.45 -9.37
C LEU A 21 -7.47 -6.84 -8.34
N THR A 22 -7.59 -5.54 -8.04
CA THR A 22 -6.79 -4.88 -7.00
C THR A 22 -7.09 -5.39 -5.60
N LEU A 23 -8.28 -5.96 -5.36
CA LEU A 23 -8.64 -6.58 -4.08
C LEU A 23 -8.11 -8.01 -3.92
N GLU A 24 -7.46 -8.57 -4.94
CA GLU A 24 -6.88 -9.91 -4.86
C GLU A 24 -5.50 -9.91 -4.20
N ARG A 25 -5.11 -11.04 -3.61
CA ARG A 25 -3.83 -11.19 -2.89
C ARG A 25 -2.60 -11.34 -3.80
N LEU A 26 -2.80 -11.55 -5.10
CA LEU A 26 -1.71 -11.81 -6.03
C LEU A 26 -1.22 -10.48 -6.63
N LEU A 27 0.04 -10.14 -6.44
CA LEU A 27 0.59 -8.83 -6.83
C LEU A 27 0.55 -8.59 -8.34
N THR A 28 0.70 -9.64 -9.15
CA THR A 28 0.45 -9.63 -10.61
C THR A 28 -1.01 -9.30 -10.95
N ARG A 29 -1.99 -9.80 -10.20
CA ARG A 29 -3.41 -9.43 -10.38
C ARG A 29 -3.65 -7.98 -9.97
N ILE A 30 -3.04 -7.53 -8.87
CA ILE A 30 -3.07 -6.11 -8.48
C ILE A 30 -2.50 -5.22 -9.60
N LEU A 31 -1.37 -5.59 -10.19
CA LEU A 31 -0.74 -4.87 -11.30
C LEU A 31 -1.68 -4.78 -12.51
N VAL A 32 -2.28 -5.89 -12.93
CA VAL A 32 -3.27 -5.91 -14.02
C VAL A 32 -4.50 -5.08 -13.67
N GLY A 33 -4.92 -5.10 -12.40
CA GLY A 33 -6.01 -4.26 -11.88
C GLY A 33 -5.74 -2.77 -12.05
N VAL A 34 -4.56 -2.29 -11.62
CA VAL A 34 -4.13 -0.90 -11.80
C VAL A 34 -4.12 -0.50 -13.29
N VAL A 35 -3.60 -1.37 -14.16
CA VAL A 35 -3.60 -1.12 -15.62
C VAL A 35 -5.03 -1.03 -16.17
N LEU A 36 -5.95 -1.89 -15.74
CA LEU A 36 -7.35 -1.84 -16.15
C LEU A 36 -8.06 -0.55 -15.69
N ILE A 37 -7.85 -0.15 -14.44
CA ILE A 37 -8.40 1.11 -13.90
C ILE A 37 -7.89 2.29 -14.74
N SER A 38 -6.59 2.38 -14.98
CA SER A 38 -6.01 3.45 -15.81
C SER A 38 -6.59 3.50 -17.22
N ASN A 39 -6.80 2.34 -17.86
CA ASN A 39 -7.46 2.30 -19.17
C ASN A 39 -8.92 2.75 -19.10
N GLY A 40 -9.67 2.36 -18.06
CA GLY A 40 -11.04 2.84 -17.85
C GLY A 40 -11.11 4.36 -17.65
N VAL A 41 -10.17 4.95 -16.91
CA VAL A 41 -10.05 6.41 -16.74
C VAL A 41 -9.71 7.10 -18.07
N ASN A 42 -8.83 6.53 -18.89
CA ASN A 42 -8.54 7.06 -20.22
C ASN A 42 -9.78 7.09 -21.13
N VAL A 43 -10.62 6.05 -21.07
CA VAL A 43 -11.91 6.02 -21.78
C VAL A 43 -12.87 7.08 -21.21
N LEU A 44 -12.86 7.32 -19.90
CA LEU A 44 -13.70 8.36 -19.29
C LEU A 44 -13.33 9.77 -19.79
N PHE A 45 -12.04 10.06 -19.95
CA PHE A 45 -11.59 11.31 -20.57
C PHE A 45 -12.01 11.42 -22.04
N LEU A 46 -12.02 10.31 -22.79
CA LEU A 46 -12.53 10.30 -24.15
C LEU A 46 -14.03 10.65 -24.19
N VAL A 47 -14.83 10.13 -23.25
CA VAL A 47 -16.24 10.53 -23.10
C VAL A 47 -16.36 12.02 -22.75
N ALA A 48 -15.47 12.53 -21.89
CA ALA A 48 -15.45 13.94 -21.50
C ALA A 48 -15.08 14.88 -22.67
N SER A 49 -14.30 14.41 -23.65
CA SER A 49 -13.97 15.15 -24.89
C SER A 49 -15.20 15.45 -25.76
N GLY A 50 -16.33 14.77 -25.51
CA GLY A 50 -17.60 15.09 -26.12
C GLY A 50 -17.80 14.42 -27.48
N ASN A 51 -18.33 15.19 -28.44
CA ASN A 51 -18.71 14.64 -29.74
C ASN A 51 -17.46 14.28 -30.56
N ALA A 52 -17.54 13.21 -31.36
CA ALA A 52 -16.47 12.86 -32.28
C ALA A 52 -16.27 14.01 -33.29
N GLY A 53 -15.19 14.74 -33.13
CA GLY A 53 -14.75 15.79 -34.04
C GLY A 53 -13.52 15.37 -34.82
N GLY A 54 -13.10 16.20 -35.77
CA GLY A 54 -11.81 16.06 -36.41
C GLY A 54 -10.66 16.23 -35.43
N PRO A 55 -9.44 15.82 -35.81
CA PRO A 55 -8.27 15.94 -34.97
C PRO A 55 -7.99 17.41 -34.63
N ALA A 56 -7.54 17.66 -33.40
CA ALA A 56 -7.24 19.01 -32.90
C ALA A 56 -5.90 19.55 -33.43
N PHE A 57 -5.72 19.51 -34.75
CA PHE A 57 -4.58 20.09 -35.44
C PHE A 57 -5.00 21.34 -36.22
N ILE A 58 -4.23 22.41 -36.02
CA ILE A 58 -4.41 23.68 -36.73
C ILE A 58 -4.33 23.42 -38.24
N GLY A 59 -5.36 23.84 -38.99
CA GLY A 59 -5.43 23.71 -40.44
C GLY A 59 -6.02 22.40 -40.97
N SER A 60 -6.35 21.43 -40.10
CA SER A 60 -6.96 20.15 -40.53
C SER A 60 -8.49 20.15 -40.54
N THR A 61 -9.11 20.82 -39.56
CA THR A 61 -10.55 20.79 -39.31
C THR A 61 -11.02 22.20 -38.94
N PRO A 62 -12.24 22.65 -39.30
CA PRO A 62 -12.79 23.89 -38.77
C PRO A 62 -12.86 23.86 -37.23
N PRO A 63 -12.62 24.97 -36.51
CA PRO A 63 -12.57 24.99 -35.04
C PRO A 63 -13.84 24.47 -34.35
N GLY A 64 -15.01 24.62 -34.99
CA GLY A 64 -16.29 24.14 -34.45
C GLY A 64 -16.51 22.63 -34.57
N ASP A 65 -15.71 21.95 -35.40
CA ASP A 65 -15.80 20.51 -35.64
C ASP A 65 -14.60 19.76 -35.04
N MET A 66 -13.69 20.44 -34.34
CA MET A 66 -12.55 19.81 -33.66
C MET A 66 -12.99 19.11 -32.37
N SER A 67 -12.36 17.98 -32.09
CA SER A 67 -12.44 17.36 -30.76
C SER A 67 -11.76 18.25 -29.70
N ASP A 68 -12.24 18.21 -28.45
CA ASP A 68 -11.67 19.04 -27.37
C ASP A 68 -10.20 18.64 -27.07
N PRO A 69 -9.22 19.54 -27.26
CA PRO A 69 -7.81 19.24 -27.03
C PRO A 69 -7.45 19.08 -25.56
N LEU A 70 -8.24 19.62 -24.62
CA LEU A 70 -7.91 19.59 -23.19
C LEU A 70 -7.97 18.17 -22.62
N PRO A 71 -9.06 17.39 -22.77
CA PRO A 71 -9.09 15.99 -22.35
C PRO A 71 -8.06 15.12 -23.08
N GLN A 72 -7.74 15.43 -24.34
CA GLN A 72 -6.74 14.69 -25.11
C GLN A 72 -5.32 14.84 -24.53
N ALA A 73 -4.94 16.06 -24.16
CA ALA A 73 -3.66 16.31 -23.50
C ALA A 73 -3.60 15.62 -22.14
N MET A 74 -4.69 15.64 -21.35
CA MET A 74 -4.78 14.95 -20.07
C MET A 74 -4.61 13.44 -20.19
N VAL A 75 -5.20 12.82 -21.21
CA VAL A 75 -5.02 11.37 -21.48
C VAL A 75 -3.58 11.04 -21.82
N LEU A 76 -2.90 11.85 -22.63
CA LEU A 76 -1.50 11.61 -22.96
C LEU A 76 -0.63 11.61 -21.69
N THR A 77 -0.86 12.56 -20.78
CA THR A 77 -0.18 12.61 -19.48
C THR A 77 -0.51 11.38 -18.62
N ALA A 78 -1.78 10.99 -18.55
CA ALA A 78 -2.23 9.82 -17.79
C ALA A 78 -1.58 8.52 -18.30
N ILE A 79 -1.45 8.36 -19.62
CA ILE A 79 -0.79 7.19 -20.24
C ILE A 79 0.69 7.11 -19.82
N VAL A 80 1.41 8.23 -19.87
CA VAL A 80 2.84 8.25 -19.51
C VAL A 80 3.04 7.96 -18.02
N ILE A 81 2.22 8.56 -17.15
CA ILE A 81 2.25 8.27 -15.70
C ILE A 81 1.94 6.79 -15.46
N THR A 82 0.92 6.25 -16.11
CA THR A 82 0.54 4.83 -15.99
C THR A 82 1.69 3.93 -16.43
N LEU A 83 2.38 4.24 -17.54
CA LEU A 83 3.53 3.47 -18.00
C LEU A 83 4.67 3.50 -16.97
N GLY A 84 4.98 4.67 -16.41
CA GLY A 84 6.00 4.83 -15.37
C GLY A 84 5.68 4.05 -14.09
N VAL A 85 4.45 4.21 -13.58
CA VAL A 85 3.97 3.49 -12.40
C VAL A 85 3.93 1.97 -12.66
N THR A 86 3.46 1.54 -13.82
CA THR A 86 3.41 0.11 -14.18
C THR A 86 4.82 -0.48 -14.27
N ALA A 87 5.77 0.22 -14.90
CA ALA A 87 7.15 -0.25 -14.98
C ALA A 87 7.79 -0.34 -13.59
N PHE A 88 7.53 0.64 -12.72
CA PHE A 88 8.00 0.64 -11.34
C PHE A 88 7.39 -0.51 -10.52
N LEU A 89 6.07 -0.67 -10.56
CA LEU A 89 5.37 -1.77 -9.88
C LEU A 89 5.81 -3.13 -10.41
N LEU A 90 6.04 -3.26 -11.71
CA LEU A 90 6.56 -4.50 -12.30
C LEU A 90 7.99 -4.80 -11.81
N ALA A 91 8.85 -3.78 -11.69
CA ALA A 91 10.18 -3.94 -11.12
C ALA A 91 10.14 -4.37 -9.64
N LEU A 92 9.22 -3.79 -8.85
CA LEU A 92 8.99 -4.20 -7.46
C LEU A 92 8.43 -5.61 -7.36
N ALA A 93 7.46 -5.98 -8.20
CA ALA A 93 6.90 -7.33 -8.24
C ALA A 93 7.97 -8.36 -8.61
N TYR A 94 8.80 -8.05 -9.61
CA TYR A 94 9.94 -8.88 -9.97
C TYR A 94 10.95 -9.02 -8.82
N ARG A 95 11.22 -7.94 -8.08
CA ARG A 95 12.10 -7.97 -6.92
C ARG A 95 11.50 -8.78 -5.77
N SER A 96 10.21 -8.62 -5.49
CA SER A 96 9.47 -9.37 -4.48
C SER A 96 9.50 -10.87 -4.77
N PHE A 97 9.22 -11.24 -6.02
CA PHE A 97 9.28 -12.64 -6.47
C PHE A 97 10.67 -13.26 -6.28
N GLN A 98 11.75 -12.50 -6.55
CA GLN A 98 13.11 -13.00 -6.31
C GLN A 98 13.44 -13.22 -4.83
N LEU A 99 12.84 -12.45 -3.92
CA LEU A 99 13.09 -12.54 -2.49
C LEU A 99 12.22 -13.62 -1.82
N ASN A 100 10.93 -13.66 -2.17
CA ASN A 100 9.94 -14.51 -1.51
C ASN A 100 9.68 -15.83 -2.25
N GLY A 101 9.98 -15.90 -3.56
CA GLY A 101 9.73 -17.08 -4.40
C GLY A 101 8.25 -17.25 -4.82
N HIS A 102 7.36 -16.41 -4.33
CA HIS A 102 5.94 -16.33 -4.72
C HIS A 102 5.49 -14.87 -4.75
N ASP A 103 4.34 -14.64 -5.39
CA ASP A 103 3.80 -13.30 -5.71
C ASP A 103 2.54 -12.97 -4.89
N GLU A 104 2.37 -13.67 -3.76
CA GLU A 104 1.24 -13.48 -2.85
C GLU A 104 1.59 -12.43 -1.79
N VAL A 105 0.68 -11.48 -1.61
CA VAL A 105 0.72 -10.46 -0.56
C VAL A 105 0.18 -11.07 0.73
N VAL A 106 1.08 -11.24 1.71
CA VAL A 106 0.79 -11.86 3.00
C VAL A 106 0.23 -10.81 3.96
N ASP A 107 -0.68 -11.22 4.84
CA ASP A 107 -1.16 -10.38 5.93
C ASP A 107 -0.05 -10.18 6.97
N ASP A 108 0.01 -9.00 7.60
CA ASP A 108 1.01 -8.74 8.63
C ASP A 108 0.76 -9.60 9.88
N VAL A 109 1.81 -10.24 10.39
CA VAL A 109 1.75 -11.10 11.58
C VAL A 109 1.52 -10.26 12.82
N GLU A 110 2.02 -9.02 12.82
CA GLU A 110 1.84 -8.09 13.92
C GLU A 110 0.38 -7.61 14.02
N ASP A 111 -0.31 -7.42 12.89
CA ASP A 111 -1.74 -7.10 12.88
C ASP A 111 -2.58 -8.21 13.53
N ALA A 112 -2.24 -9.48 13.27
CA ALA A 112 -2.91 -10.62 13.90
C ALA A 112 -2.68 -10.66 15.42
N LEU A 113 -1.47 -10.33 15.86
CA LEU A 113 -1.10 -10.29 17.27
C LEU A 113 -1.77 -9.12 18.01
N ILE A 114 -1.81 -7.93 17.41
CA ILE A 114 -2.51 -6.77 17.97
C ILE A 114 -4.00 -7.07 18.12
N ARG A 115 -4.61 -7.76 17.15
CA ARG A 115 -6.01 -8.17 17.24
C ARG A 115 -6.26 -9.12 18.42
N ASP A 116 -5.40 -10.12 18.61
CA ASP A 116 -5.51 -11.06 19.73
C ASP A 116 -5.32 -10.34 21.09
N LEU A 117 -4.35 -9.44 21.18
CA LEU A 117 -4.13 -8.60 22.36
C LEU A 117 -5.34 -7.72 22.67
N ALA A 118 -5.95 -7.10 21.66
CA ALA A 118 -7.15 -6.28 21.82
C ALA A 118 -8.36 -7.12 22.27
N GLU A 119 -8.52 -8.34 21.74
CA GLU A 119 -9.56 -9.28 22.20
C GLU A 119 -9.32 -9.74 23.65
N ALA A 120 -8.06 -9.81 24.08
CA ALA A 120 -7.67 -10.16 25.45
C ALA A 120 -7.57 -8.98 26.43
N ASP A 121 -7.83 -7.74 25.97
CA ASP A 121 -7.65 -6.48 26.71
C ASP A 121 -6.25 -6.36 27.36
N ARG A 122 -5.21 -6.75 26.60
CA ARG A 122 -3.81 -6.71 27.05
C ARG A 122 -3.03 -5.65 26.29
N VAL A 123 -2.25 -4.87 27.02
CA VAL A 123 -1.31 -3.90 26.44
C VAL A 123 -0.03 -4.62 26.01
N SER A 124 0.52 -4.25 24.85
CA SER A 124 1.80 -4.82 24.40
C SER A 124 2.94 -4.43 25.33
N GLU A 125 3.75 -5.39 25.77
CA GLU A 125 4.94 -5.14 26.59
C GLU A 125 6.02 -4.33 25.85
N SER A 126 5.99 -4.32 24.51
CA SER A 126 6.87 -3.49 23.69
C SER A 126 6.42 -2.03 23.56
N PHE A 127 5.19 -1.72 23.98
CA PHE A 127 4.67 -0.36 23.99
C PHE A 127 5.10 0.32 25.30
N ASP A 128 6.24 1.01 25.24
CA ASP A 128 6.69 1.85 26.36
C ASP A 128 5.88 3.14 26.40
N ALA A 129 4.83 3.16 27.21
CA ALA A 129 3.99 4.35 27.42
C ALA A 129 4.74 5.50 28.15
N SER A 130 6.01 5.31 28.52
CA SER A 130 6.76 6.30 29.30
C SER A 130 7.37 7.47 28.50
N ASP A 131 7.22 7.50 27.17
CA ASP A 131 7.85 8.52 26.30
C ASP A 131 6.86 9.50 25.62
N HIS A 132 5.75 9.84 26.28
CA HIS A 132 4.94 11.00 25.90
C HIS A 132 4.76 11.98 27.07
N PRO A 133 5.12 13.28 26.89
CA PRO A 133 4.82 14.31 27.87
C PRO A 133 3.33 14.69 27.74
N ASP A 134 2.55 14.24 28.72
CA ASP A 134 1.27 14.84 29.13
C ASP A 134 0.24 15.07 28.01
N ASP A 135 -0.54 14.04 27.67
CA ASP A 135 -1.90 14.27 27.15
C ASP A 135 -2.91 13.72 28.16
N SER A 136 -3.53 14.68 28.85
CA SER A 136 -4.56 14.49 29.84
C SER A 136 -5.87 14.12 29.14
N THR A 137 -6.11 12.83 28.98
CA THR A 137 -7.48 12.33 28.77
C THR A 137 -8.16 12.24 30.14
N PRO A 138 -9.26 12.98 30.40
CA PRO A 138 -9.96 12.91 31.67
C PRO A 138 -10.82 11.63 31.71
N ASP A 139 -10.61 10.87 32.78
CA ASP A 139 -11.62 10.13 33.52
C ASP A 139 -12.33 8.96 32.80
N GLU A 140 -11.77 7.75 32.89
CA GLU A 140 -12.58 6.54 33.03
C GLU A 140 -12.23 5.85 34.36
N GLU A 141 -13.28 5.57 35.12
CA GLU A 141 -13.30 5.25 36.54
C GLU A 141 -12.60 3.92 36.88
N GLY A 142 -12.03 3.87 38.08
CA GLY A 142 -11.11 2.84 38.57
C GLY A 142 -11.58 1.39 38.48
N LEU A 143 -10.63 0.54 38.10
CA LEU A 143 -10.57 -0.86 38.53
C LEU A 143 -9.23 -1.09 39.22
N ASP A 144 -9.30 -1.25 40.53
CA ASP A 144 -8.18 -1.56 41.42
C ASP A 144 -7.70 -2.99 41.10
N PHE A 145 -6.71 -3.11 40.22
CA PHE A 145 -6.02 -4.38 39.99
C PHE A 145 -4.92 -4.53 41.04
N ASP A 146 -5.21 -5.38 42.00
CA ASP A 146 -4.27 -5.96 42.97
C ASP A 146 -2.98 -6.36 42.23
N ARG A 147 -1.87 -5.64 42.47
CA ARG A 147 -0.59 -5.93 41.83
C ARG A 147 -0.05 -7.23 42.43
N PRO A 148 0.14 -8.32 41.67
CA PRO A 148 0.88 -9.46 42.19
C PRO A 148 2.32 -9.00 42.44
N GLU A 149 2.80 -9.23 43.66
CA GLU A 149 4.16 -8.94 44.08
C GLU A 149 5.16 -9.60 43.12
N ARG A 150 6.15 -8.82 42.67
CA ARG A 150 7.26 -9.34 41.84
C ARG A 150 8.04 -10.38 42.63
N GLU A 151 7.97 -11.63 42.21
CA GLU A 151 8.88 -12.67 42.67
C GLU A 151 10.28 -12.41 42.08
N PRO A 152 11.34 -12.34 42.91
CA PRO A 152 12.68 -12.07 42.41
C PRO A 152 13.22 -13.29 41.64
N ARG A 153 13.63 -13.07 40.38
CA ARG A 153 14.33 -14.08 39.57
C ARG A 153 15.70 -14.37 40.21
N PRO A 154 15.99 -15.63 40.59
CA PRO A 154 17.35 -16.03 40.93
C PRO A 154 18.04 -16.41 39.63
N ASP A 155 18.97 -15.59 39.13
CA ASP A 155 20.08 -16.01 38.23
C ASP A 155 20.95 -14.80 37.81
N ASP A 156 21.33 -13.93 38.75
CA ASP A 156 22.26 -12.81 38.48
C ASP A 156 23.65 -12.98 39.14
N ASP A 157 24.00 -14.21 39.53
CA ASP A 157 25.31 -14.52 40.13
C ASP A 157 25.96 -15.73 39.46
N LEU A 158 26.53 -15.56 38.26
CA LEU A 158 27.66 -16.41 37.88
C LEU A 158 28.61 -15.80 36.85
N HIS A 159 29.73 -15.29 37.40
CA HIS A 159 31.07 -15.21 36.80
C HIS A 159 31.42 -14.03 35.89
N ASP A 160 31.64 -12.88 36.55
CA ASP A 160 32.97 -12.27 36.52
C ASP A 160 34.03 -13.27 37.04
N ARG A 161 34.89 -13.76 36.15
CA ARG A 161 36.25 -14.22 36.45
C ARG A 161 37.12 -14.11 35.21
N THR A 162 37.85 -13.01 35.09
CA THR A 162 39.17 -13.03 34.46
C THR A 162 40.11 -13.94 35.28
N PRO A 163 41.08 -14.61 34.64
CA PRO A 163 42.45 -14.40 35.11
C PRO A 163 43.51 -14.32 34.00
N GLU A 164 44.42 -13.38 34.24
CA GLU A 164 45.84 -13.31 33.90
C GLU A 164 46.57 -14.61 33.50
N SER A 165 47.36 -14.48 32.43
CA SER A 165 48.76 -14.93 32.23
C SER A 165 49.34 -16.15 32.96
N ALA A 166 49.75 -17.14 32.15
CA ALA A 166 50.95 -17.99 32.19
C ALA A 166 50.72 -19.07 31.10
N GLU A 167 51.65 -19.62 30.30
CA GLU A 167 53.10 -19.77 30.33
C GLU A 167 53.51 -20.30 28.94
N GLU A 168 54.79 -20.17 28.61
CA GLU A 168 55.47 -20.81 27.49
C GLU A 168 55.26 -22.34 27.42
N ALA A 169 55.32 -22.90 26.20
CA ALA A 169 56.23 -23.97 25.80
C ALA A 169 55.60 -24.99 24.82
N ASP A 170 56.32 -25.18 23.71
CA ASP A 170 56.54 -26.45 23.00
C ASP A 170 55.47 -26.98 22.00
N SER A 171 55.57 -26.53 20.74
CA SER A 171 55.84 -27.38 19.55
C SER A 171 55.70 -26.58 18.24
#